data_AF-A0A7V2UFD8-F1
#
_entry.id   AF-A0A7V2UFD8-F1
#
_cell.length_a   1.000
_cell.length_b   1.000
_cell.length_c   1.000
_cell.angle_alpha   90.00
_cell.angle_beta   90.00
_cell.angle_gamma   90.00
#
_symmetry.space_group_name_H-M   'P 1'
#
loop_
_entity.id
_entity.type
_entity.pdbx_description
1 polymer ?
#
loop_
_entity_poly.entity_id
_entity_poly.type
_entity_poly.pdbx_seq_one_letter_code
_entity_poly.pdbx_strand_id
1 'polypeptide(L)'
;MPDNALIVNNGKVLMGKLLRGEGVQGITHCALGGGDDTFTDPLNPPAPTPDQTLLKSEFIRKTAYKSSFLVEDPNGPITVDGVT
;
A
#
# COMPACT_ATOMS: atom_id res chain seq x y z
N MET A 1 1.03 -20.64 18.15
CA MET A 1 2.30 -20.00 17.75
C MET A 1 2.59 -18.92 18.79
N PRO A 2 3.85 -18.60 19.15
CA PRO A 2 4.08 -17.62 20.19
C PRO A 2 3.60 -16.23 19.71
N ASP A 3 2.68 -15.64 20.46
CA ASP A 3 1.87 -14.47 20.08
C ASP A 3 2.65 -13.13 20.03
N ASN A 4 3.98 -13.13 20.03
CA ASN A 4 4.81 -11.93 20.02
C ASN A 4 6.18 -12.15 19.36
N ALA A 5 6.22 -12.72 18.14
CA ALA A 5 7.41 -12.59 17.32
C ALA A 5 7.56 -11.12 16.90
N LEU A 6 8.31 -10.33 17.68
CA LEU A 6 8.70 -8.96 17.33
C LEU A 6 9.38 -9.00 15.96
N ILE A 7 8.66 -8.55 14.92
CA ILE A 7 9.24 -8.36 13.59
C ILE A 7 10.28 -7.24 13.73
N VAL A 8 11.55 -7.64 13.85
CA VAL A 8 12.68 -6.73 13.90
C VAL A 8 12.78 -5.93 12.60
N ASN A 9 13.41 -4.76 12.64
CA ASN A 9 13.52 -3.86 11.48
C ASN A 9 14.02 -4.58 10.21
N ASN A 10 15.02 -5.46 10.35
CA ASN A 10 15.54 -6.25 9.24
C ASN A 10 14.50 -7.22 8.64
N GLY A 11 13.56 -7.72 9.45
CA GLY A 11 12.44 -8.54 8.97
C GLY A 11 11.49 -7.75 8.07
N LYS A 12 11.21 -6.48 8.42
CA LYS A 12 10.42 -5.58 7.57
C LYS A 12 11.12 -5.27 6.25
N VAL A 13 12.44 -5.03 6.30
CA VAL A 13 13.27 -4.82 5.09
C VAL A 13 13.24 -6.06 4.19
N LEU A 14 13.39 -7.25 4.76
CA LEU A 14 13.30 -8.51 4.02
C LEU A 14 11.93 -8.67 3.35
N MET A 15 10.84 -8.40 4.08
CA MET A 15 9.49 -8.44 3.51
C MET A 15 9.34 -7.50 2.31
N GLY A 16 9.86 -6.27 2.42
CA GLY A 16 9.86 -5.32 1.29
C GLY A 16 10.60 -5.86 0.06
N LYS A 17 11.76 -6.52 0.26
CA LYS A 17 12.51 -7.15 -0.84
C LYS A 17 11.73 -8.29 -1.51
N LEU A 18 11.06 -9.12 -0.72
CA LEU A 18 10.21 -10.19 -1.23
C LEU A 18 9.03 -9.64 -2.05
N LEU A 19 8.37 -8.57 -1.58
CA LEU A 19 7.28 -7.91 -2.31
C LEU A 19 7.73 -7.27 -3.63
N ARG A 20 8.96 -6.74 -3.67
CA ARG A 20 9.58 -6.25 -4.91
C ARG A 20 9.92 -7.39 -5.89
N GLY A 21 10.01 -8.62 -5.40
CA GLY A 21 10.24 -9.81 -6.21
C GLY A 21 11.63 -9.88 -6.82
N GLU A 22 12.68 -9.48 -6.09
CA GLU A 22 14.09 -9.37 -6.56
C GLU A 22 14.45 -10.31 -7.72
N GLY A 23 14.59 -9.75 -8.93
CA GLY A 23 14.94 -10.49 -10.15
C GLY A 23 13.77 -10.87 -11.08
N VAL A 24 12.52 -10.70 -10.64
CA VAL A 24 11.31 -10.96 -11.42
C VAL A 24 10.63 -9.65 -11.82
N GLN A 25 10.46 -9.42 -13.11
CA GLN A 25 9.76 -8.25 -13.64
C GLN A 25 8.32 -8.59 -14.02
N GLY A 26 7.45 -7.59 -14.03
CA GLY A 26 6.09 -7.72 -14.57
C GLY A 26 5.05 -8.35 -13.64
N ILE A 27 5.41 -8.77 -12.42
CA ILE A 27 4.49 -9.43 -11.48
C ILE A 27 3.70 -8.45 -10.60
N THR A 28 4.27 -7.27 -10.32
CA THR A 28 3.63 -6.24 -9.50
C THR A 28 2.74 -5.36 -10.36
N HIS A 29 1.50 -5.15 -9.91
CA HIS A 29 0.49 -4.35 -10.60
C HIS A 29 -0.13 -3.33 -9.65
N CYS A 30 -0.55 -2.19 -10.20
CA CYS A 30 -1.44 -1.24 -9.54
C CYS A 30 -2.80 -1.31 -10.24
N ALA A 31 -3.87 -1.37 -9.46
CA ALA A 31 -5.24 -1.40 -9.97
C ALA A 31 -6.04 -0.23 -9.41
N LEU A 32 -7.05 0.23 -10.16
CA LEU A 32 -7.99 1.26 -9.71
C LEU A 32 -9.40 0.68 -9.71
N GLY A 33 -10.15 1.04 -8.67
CA GLY A 33 -11.56 0.68 -8.51
C GLY A 33 -12.40 1.92 -8.22
N GLY A 34 -13.65 1.87 -8.65
CA GLY A 34 -14.61 2.96 -8.46
C GLY A 34 -15.25 3.03 -7.08
N GLY A 35 -15.04 2.01 -6.23
CA GLY A 35 -15.76 1.86 -4.98
C GLY A 35 -17.10 1.15 -5.18
N ASP A 36 -17.95 1.25 -4.17
CA ASP A 36 -19.34 0.79 -4.15
C ASP A 36 -20.19 1.83 -3.39
N ASP A 37 -21.43 1.46 -3.04
CA ASP A 37 -22.37 2.34 -2.33
C ASP A 37 -21.90 2.76 -0.92
N THR A 38 -20.74 2.28 -0.44
CA THR A 38 -20.12 2.75 0.81
C THR A 38 -19.27 4.01 0.63
N PHE A 39 -18.88 4.38 -0.60
CA PHE A 39 -18.05 5.55 -0.91
C PHE A 39 -18.91 6.81 -1.11
N THR A 40 -19.73 7.17 -0.12
CA THR A 40 -20.71 8.26 -0.24
C THR A 40 -20.12 9.65 -0.01
N ASP A 41 -19.09 9.77 0.85
CA ASP A 41 -18.39 11.03 1.11
C ASP A 41 -16.98 10.99 0.50
N PRO A 42 -16.69 11.80 -0.54
CA PRO A 42 -15.39 11.81 -1.19
C PRO A 42 -14.25 12.33 -0.30
N LEU A 43 -14.56 13.10 0.75
CA LEU A 43 -13.56 13.59 1.72
C LEU A 43 -13.31 12.60 2.86
N ASN A 44 -14.23 11.66 3.08
CA ASN A 44 -14.16 10.68 4.17
C ASN A 44 -14.46 9.27 3.64
N PRO A 45 -13.57 8.68 2.82
CA PRO A 45 -13.78 7.34 2.28
C PRO A 45 -13.78 6.27 3.41
N PRO A 46 -14.48 5.14 3.23
CA PRO A 46 -14.42 4.02 4.16
C PRO A 46 -12.99 3.50 4.35
N ALA A 47 -12.67 3.11 5.58
CA ALA A 47 -11.38 2.51 5.89
C ALA A 47 -11.19 1.17 5.15
N PRO A 48 -9.98 0.88 4.64
CA PRO A 48 -9.68 -0.43 4.06
C PRO A 48 -9.72 -1.53 5.13
N THR A 49 -10.12 -2.73 4.75
CA THR A 49 -10.09 -3.91 5.64
C THR A 49 -9.01 -4.90 5.21
N PRO A 50 -8.32 -5.57 6.15
CA PRO A 50 -7.32 -6.58 5.83
C PRO A 50 -7.86 -7.80 5.06
N ASP A 51 -9.15 -8.10 5.24
CA ASP A 51 -9.82 -9.26 4.62
C ASP A 51 -10.26 -9.00 3.17
N GLN A 52 -10.11 -7.77 2.67
CA GLN A 52 -10.48 -7.44 1.29
C GLN A 52 -9.49 -8.04 0.29
N THR A 53 -9.97 -8.96 -0.55
CA THR A 53 -9.14 -9.64 -1.55
C THR A 53 -9.17 -9.01 -2.95
N LEU A 54 -10.13 -8.12 -3.22
CA LEU A 54 -10.35 -7.45 -4.52
C LEU A 54 -10.77 -5.99 -4.31
N LEU A 55 -10.48 -5.14 -5.30
CA LEU A 55 -11.01 -3.77 -5.31
C LEU A 55 -12.51 -3.78 -5.65
N LYS A 56 -13.28 -2.93 -4.98
CA LYS A 56 -14.68 -2.65 -5.30
C LYS A 56 -14.75 -1.95 -6.65
N SER A 57 -15.45 -2.57 -7.61
CA SER A 57 -15.60 -2.09 -8.99
C SER A 57 -14.25 -1.78 -9.67
N GLU A 58 -13.31 -2.75 -9.67
CA GLU A 58 -12.05 -2.63 -10.43
C GLU A 58 -12.34 -2.40 -11.92
N PHE A 59 -11.76 -1.36 -12.50
CA PHE A 59 -11.93 -1.05 -13.94
C PHE A 59 -10.61 -1.00 -14.71
N ILE A 60 -9.46 -0.98 -14.02
CA ILE A 60 -8.15 -1.02 -14.67
C ILE A 60 -7.10 -1.64 -13.77
N ARG A 61 -6.15 -2.34 -14.41
CA ARG A 61 -4.95 -2.88 -13.80
C ARG A 61 -3.77 -2.66 -14.73
N LYS A 62 -2.66 -2.15 -14.20
CA LYS A 62 -1.45 -1.87 -14.97
C LYS A 62 -0.23 -2.31 -14.20
N THR A 63 0.74 -2.90 -14.89
CA THR A 63 2.04 -3.26 -14.32
C THR A 63 2.71 -2.04 -13.69
N ALA A 64 3.28 -2.21 -12.51
CA ALA A 64 4.01 -1.15 -11.82
C ALA A 64 5.20 -0.69 -12.67
N TYR A 65 5.25 0.60 -12.98
CA TYR A 65 6.32 1.17 -13.81
C TYR A 65 7.64 1.33 -13.06
N LYS A 66 7.58 1.79 -11.81
CA LYS A 66 8.74 2.00 -10.94
C LYS A 66 8.36 1.68 -9.50
N SER A 67 9.28 1.09 -8.76
CA SER A 67 9.14 0.79 -7.33
C SER A 67 10.48 1.01 -6.64
N SER A 68 10.44 1.62 -5.46
CA SER A 68 11.61 1.98 -4.65
C SER A 68 11.31 1.70 -3.19
N PHE A 69 12.36 1.49 -2.40
CA PHE A 69 12.26 1.50 -0.94
C PHE A 69 12.33 2.94 -0.47
N LEU A 70 11.37 3.33 0.37
CA LEU A 70 11.32 4.65 0.99
C LEU A 70 11.60 4.51 2.48
N VAL A 71 12.19 5.56 3.05
CA VAL A 71 12.33 5.76 4.49
C VAL A 71 11.56 7.03 4.83
N GLU A 72 10.95 7.07 6.01
CA GLU A 72 10.30 8.29 6.49
C GLU A 72 11.32 9.44 6.54
N ASP A 73 10.87 10.62 6.14
CA ASP A 73 11.70 11.82 6.25
C ASP A 73 11.94 12.10 7.75
N PRO A 74 13.20 12.26 8.20
CA PRO A 74 13.50 12.57 9.60
C PRO A 74 12.88 13.89 10.08
N ASN A 75 12.52 14.79 9.18
CA ASN A 75 11.82 16.04 9.50
C ASN A 75 10.31 15.85 9.69
N GLY A 76 9.80 14.63 9.48
CA GLY A 76 8.39 14.29 9.68
C GLY A 76 7.49 14.74 8.52
N PRO A 77 6.16 14.76 8.74
CA PRO A 77 5.19 15.22 7.76
C PRO A 77 5.47 16.67 7.36
N ILE A 78 5.40 16.95 6.06
CA ILE A 78 5.48 18.32 5.55
C ILE A 78 4.07 18.86 5.40
N THR A 79 3.82 20.07 5.91
CA THR A 79 2.53 20.75 5.68
C THR A 79 2.51 21.31 4.25
N VAL A 80 1.58 20.83 3.43
CA VAL A 80 1.33 21.33 2.07
C VAL A 80 -0.05 21.99 2.06
N ASP A 81 -0.12 23.27 1.72
CA ASP A 81 -1.37 24.04 1.65
C ASP A 81 -2.24 23.97 2.92
N GLY A 82 -1.60 23.93 4.09
CA GLY A 82 -2.28 23.89 5.40
C GLY A 82 -2.75 22.50 5.83
N VAL A 83 -2.47 21.46 5.04
CA VAL A 83 -2.74 20.06 5.37
C VAL A 83 -1.42 19.38 5.69
N THR A 84 -1.36 18.69 6.83
CA THR A 84 -0.19 17.93 7.29
C THR A 84 -0.41 16.44 7.04
#